data_AF-C5TCD6-F1
#
_entry.id   AF-C5TCD6-F1
#
_cell.length_a   1.000
_cell.length_b   1.000
_cell.length_c   1.000
_cell.angle_alpha   90.00
_cell.angle_beta   90.00
_cell.angle_gamma   90.00
#
_symmetry.space_group_name_H-M   'P 1'
#
loop_
_entity.id
_entity.type
_entity.pdbx_description
1 polymer ?
#
loop_
_entity_poly.entity_id
_entity_poly.type
_entity_poly.pdbx_seq_one_letter_code
_entity_poly.pdbx_strand_id
1 'polypeptide(L)'
;MQTTRRILVVALCYLLSSYGILMSLVLAGKSVIAPSGVAGIGLLILLAWVFHLVMSVHWIADSPAQRWVPLAGICTGTLGLVLWPAEQTTLWPFSITDALRAFALGGVMTLPCVALAIYLVRFHLTRRPARTAPPCR
;
A
#
# COMPACT_ATOMS: atom_id res chain seq x y z
N MET A 1 -9.03 5.75 25.33
CA MET A 1 -7.86 4.84 25.25
C MET A 1 -7.79 4.02 23.94
N GLN A 2 -8.91 3.74 23.27
CA GLN A 2 -8.91 2.92 22.04
C GLN A 2 -8.19 3.62 20.87
N THR A 3 -8.38 4.93 20.69
CA THR A 3 -7.73 5.73 19.64
C THR A 3 -6.21 5.76 19.80
N THR A 4 -5.71 5.98 21.02
CA THR A 4 -4.26 5.97 21.32
C THR A 4 -3.61 4.64 20.96
N ARG A 5 -4.27 3.52 21.25
CA ARG A 5 -3.80 2.18 20.86
C ARG A 5 -3.74 2.02 19.34
N ARG A 6 -4.75 2.50 18.61
CA ARG A 6 -4.79 2.43 17.13
C ARG A 6 -3.66 3.26 16.51
N ILE A 7 -3.43 4.48 17.02
CA ILE A 7 -2.32 5.34 16.60
C ILE A 7 -0.96 4.64 16.81
N LEU A 8 -0.75 4.04 18.00
CA LEU A 8 0.48 3.31 18.31
C LEU A 8 0.73 2.15 17.35
N VAL A 9 -0.31 1.37 17.04
CA VAL A 9 -0.21 0.26 16.08
C VAL A 9 0.18 0.76 14.69
N VAL A 10 -0.50 1.80 14.17
CA VAL A 10 -0.17 2.39 12.86
C VAL A 10 1.26 2.92 12.85
N ALA A 11 1.65 3.69 13.88
CA ALA A 11 2.98 4.28 13.97
C ALA A 11 4.08 3.20 14.00
N LEU A 12 3.91 2.14 14.80
CA LEU A 12 4.84 1.01 14.85
C LEU A 12 4.94 0.30 13.49
N CYS A 13 3.81 0.00 12.84
CA CYS A 13 3.81 -0.64 11.53
C CYS A 13 4.54 0.19 10.47
N TYR A 14 4.34 1.51 10.47
CA TYR A 14 5.01 2.43 9.54
C TYR A 14 6.50 2.60 9.86
N LEU A 15 6.89 2.62 11.14
CA LEU A 15 8.30 2.65 11.56
C LEU A 15 9.04 1.39 11.10
N LEU A 16 8.46 0.21 11.38
CA LEU A 16 9.00 -1.08 10.98
C LEU A 16 9.06 -1.23 9.45
N SER A 17 8.12 -0.65 8.73
CA SER A 17 8.04 -0.71 7.26
C SER A 17 8.60 0.53 6.55
N SER A 18 9.30 1.41 7.28
CA SER A 18 9.80 2.70 6.77
C SER A 18 10.72 2.53 5.56
N TYR A 19 11.48 1.44 5.52
CA TYR A 19 12.32 1.05 4.39
C TYR A 19 11.52 0.90 3.09
N GLY A 20 10.34 0.26 3.13
CA GLY A 20 9.48 0.08 1.96
C GLY A 20 8.92 1.41 1.43
N ILE A 21 8.55 2.33 2.34
CA ILE A 21 8.08 3.67 1.99
C ILE A 21 9.21 4.48 1.34
N LEU A 22 10.40 4.46 1.93
CA LEU A 22 11.56 5.20 1.45
C LEU A 22 11.96 4.72 0.04
N MET A 23 12.00 3.41 -0.19
CA MET A 23 12.31 2.86 -1.52
C MET A 23 11.25 3.26 -2.55
N SER A 24 9.97 3.29 -2.17
CA SER A 24 8.88 3.76 -3.05
C SER A 24 9.06 5.23 -3.44
N LEU A 25 9.46 6.08 -2.49
CA LEU A 25 9.78 7.49 -2.73
C LEU A 25 10.98 7.68 -3.64
N VAL A 26 12.06 6.92 -3.43
CA VAL A 26 13.26 6.96 -4.30
C VAL A 26 12.89 6.61 -5.75
N LEU A 27 12.02 5.61 -5.93
CA LEU A 27 11.59 5.17 -7.26
C LEU A 27 10.69 6.17 -7.96
N ALA A 28 9.75 6.78 -7.23
CA ALA A 28 8.96 7.86 -7.76
C ALA A 28 9.80 9.12 -8.01
N GLY A 29 10.79 9.44 -7.17
CA GLY A 29 11.67 10.60 -7.38
C GLY A 29 12.45 10.52 -8.70
N LYS A 30 12.83 9.31 -9.13
CA LYS A 30 13.44 9.07 -10.45
C LYS A 30 12.49 9.44 -11.60
N SER A 31 11.16 9.42 -11.40
CA SER A 31 10.17 9.78 -12.43
C SER A 31 10.19 11.25 -12.80
N VAL A 32 10.60 12.11 -11.87
CA VAL A 32 10.64 13.56 -12.08
C VAL A 32 11.84 13.95 -12.97
N ILE A 33 12.91 13.15 -12.92
CA ILE A 33 14.18 13.45 -13.60
C ILE A 33 14.24 12.76 -14.97
N ALA A 34 13.71 11.54 -15.09
CA ALA A 34 13.65 10.81 -16.36
C ALA A 34 12.40 9.90 -16.40
N PRO A 35 11.37 10.23 -17.21
CA PRO A 35 10.18 9.40 -17.32
C PRO A 35 10.55 8.04 -17.92
N SER A 36 10.40 7.00 -17.12
CA SER A 36 10.66 5.59 -17.46
C SER A 36 9.55 4.71 -16.87
N GLY A 37 9.36 3.48 -17.39
CA GLY A 37 8.36 2.54 -16.88
C GLY A 37 8.50 2.28 -15.37
N VAL A 38 9.74 2.16 -14.90
CA VAL A 38 10.12 2.00 -13.48
C VAL A 38 9.58 3.14 -12.59
N ALA A 39 9.54 4.34 -13.15
CA ALA A 39 9.10 5.55 -12.47
C ALA A 39 7.57 5.59 -12.28
N GLY A 40 6.83 5.10 -13.29
CA GLY A 40 5.38 4.88 -13.17
C GLY A 40 5.02 3.85 -12.10
N ILE A 41 5.85 2.81 -11.94
CA ILE A 41 5.67 1.81 -10.87
C ILE A 41 5.89 2.43 -9.49
N GLY A 42 6.92 3.28 -9.34
CA GLY A 42 7.14 4.02 -8.09
C GLY A 42 5.93 4.87 -7.69
N LEU A 43 5.30 5.57 -8.65
CA LEU A 43 4.08 6.34 -8.44
C LEU A 43 2.87 5.46 -8.06
N LEU A 44 2.69 4.31 -8.71
CA LEU A 44 1.64 3.35 -8.37
C LEU A 44 1.79 2.81 -6.94
N ILE A 45 3.01 2.48 -6.54
CA ILE A 45 3.30 2.01 -5.18
C ILE A 45 3.07 3.13 -4.17
N LEU A 46 3.49 4.37 -4.46
CA LEU A 46 3.15 5.52 -3.61
C LEU A 46 1.65 5.72 -3.48
N LEU A 47 0.90 5.58 -4.57
CA LEU A 47 -0.55 5.67 -4.53
C LEU A 47 -1.17 4.57 -3.64
N ALA A 48 -0.63 3.36 -3.67
CA ALA A 48 -1.01 2.29 -2.74
C ALA A 48 -0.74 2.68 -1.26
N TRP A 49 0.41 3.31 -0.97
CA TRP A 49 0.70 3.85 0.36
C TRP A 49 -0.27 4.95 0.80
N VAL A 50 -0.68 5.83 -0.13
CA VAL A 50 -1.70 6.86 0.15
C VAL A 50 -3.03 6.20 0.52
N PHE A 51 -3.50 5.21 -0.24
CA PHE A 51 -4.72 4.49 0.11
C PHE A 51 -4.61 3.76 1.46
N HIS A 52 -3.46 3.16 1.75
CA HIS A 52 -3.19 2.54 3.04
C HIS A 52 -3.26 3.55 4.20
N LEU A 53 -2.71 4.76 4.00
CA LEU A 53 -2.76 5.84 4.98
C LEU A 53 -4.20 6.32 5.20
N VAL A 54 -4.97 6.55 4.12
CA VAL A 54 -6.37 6.98 4.21
C VAL A 54 -7.20 5.95 4.99
N MET A 55 -7.02 4.65 4.72
CA MET A 55 -7.68 3.59 5.47
C MET A 55 -7.26 3.57 6.94
N SER A 56 -5.99 3.82 7.24
CA SER A 56 -5.47 3.88 8.60
C SER A 56 -6.07 5.05 9.39
N VAL A 57 -6.17 6.24 8.78
CA VAL A 57 -6.79 7.42 9.39
C VAL A 57 -8.27 7.19 9.69
N HIS A 58 -9.02 6.65 8.73
CA HIS A 58 -10.43 6.31 8.94
C HIS A 58 -10.59 5.27 10.05
N TRP A 59 -9.70 4.27 10.12
CA TRP A 59 -9.70 3.32 11.22
C TRP A 59 -9.36 3.95 12.57
N ILE A 60 -8.42 4.89 12.65
CA ILE A 60 -8.13 5.63 13.88
C ILE A 60 -9.35 6.46 14.31
N ALA A 61 -10.03 7.11 13.37
CA ALA A 61 -11.23 7.90 13.58
C ALA A 61 -12.51 7.06 13.84
N ASP A 62 -12.39 5.73 13.81
CA ASP A 62 -13.50 4.76 13.90
C ASP A 62 -14.61 4.98 12.84
N SER A 63 -14.26 5.61 11.71
CA SER A 63 -15.17 5.86 10.60
C SER A 63 -14.89 4.92 9.42
N PRO A 64 -15.91 4.47 8.67
CA PRO A 64 -15.69 3.66 7.48
C PRO A 64 -15.25 4.52 6.30
N ALA A 65 -14.21 4.10 5.59
CA ALA A 65 -13.80 4.71 4.32
C ALA A 65 -14.76 4.35 3.18
N GLN A 66 -14.75 5.13 2.10
CA GLN A 66 -15.54 4.82 0.90
C GLN A 66 -15.08 3.51 0.27
N ARG A 67 -16.02 2.69 -0.23
CA ARG A 67 -15.75 1.31 -0.71
C ARG A 67 -14.68 1.22 -1.80
N TRP A 68 -14.55 2.24 -2.64
CA TRP A 68 -13.55 2.26 -3.72
C TRP A 68 -12.13 2.43 -3.18
N VAL A 69 -11.92 2.97 -1.97
CA VAL A 69 -10.60 3.19 -1.36
C VAL A 69 -9.85 1.87 -1.11
N PRO A 70 -10.41 0.86 -0.40
CA PRO A 70 -9.72 -0.43 -0.22
C PRO A 70 -9.54 -1.18 -1.55
N LEU A 71 -10.51 -1.07 -2.48
CA LEU A 71 -10.39 -1.68 -3.81
C LEU A 71 -9.24 -1.07 -4.61
N ALA A 72 -9.19 0.26 -4.69
CA ALA A 72 -8.14 1.00 -5.39
C ALA A 72 -6.77 0.72 -4.76
N GLY A 73 -6.68 0.68 -3.42
CA GLY A 73 -5.44 0.35 -2.71
C GLY A 73 -4.94 -1.07 -2.97
N ILE A 74 -5.83 -2.06 -3.04
CA ILE A 74 -5.46 -3.44 -3.43
C ILE A 74 -4.98 -3.44 -4.88
N CYS A 75 -5.73 -2.85 -5.81
CA CYS A 75 -5.38 -2.82 -7.22
C CYS A 75 -4.03 -2.16 -7.48
N THR A 76 -3.78 -0.97 -6.89
CA THR A 76 -2.50 -0.26 -7.08
C THR A 76 -1.35 -1.00 -6.41
N GLY A 77 -1.57 -1.60 -5.24
CA GLY A 77 -0.57 -2.41 -4.55
C GLY A 77 -0.18 -3.68 -5.32
N THR A 78 -1.16 -4.42 -5.84
CA THR A 78 -0.91 -5.64 -6.62
C THR A 78 -0.29 -5.33 -7.97
N LEU A 79 -0.77 -4.31 -8.69
CA LEU A 79 -0.16 -3.84 -9.94
C LEU A 79 1.29 -3.42 -9.70
N GLY A 80 1.57 -2.64 -8.65
CA GLY A 80 2.93 -2.25 -8.29
C GLY A 80 3.85 -3.45 -8.04
N LEU A 81 3.39 -4.45 -7.28
CA LEU A 81 4.16 -5.67 -6.97
C LEU A 81 4.42 -6.55 -8.20
N VAL A 82 3.48 -6.64 -9.14
CA VAL A 82 3.61 -7.47 -10.34
C VAL A 82 4.48 -6.80 -11.40
N LEU A 83 4.30 -5.49 -11.61
CA LEU A 83 5.03 -4.74 -12.63
C LEU A 83 6.49 -4.50 -12.24
N TRP A 84 6.79 -4.40 -10.94
CA TRP A 84 8.13 -4.15 -10.42
C TRP A 84 9.20 -5.15 -10.92
N PRO A 85 9.05 -6.48 -10.72
CA PRO A 85 10.02 -7.45 -11.22
C PRO A 85 10.06 -7.51 -12.75
N ALA A 86 8.95 -7.29 -13.44
CA ALA A 86 8.88 -7.33 -14.90
C ALA A 86 9.80 -6.26 -15.54
N GLU A 87 9.80 -5.03 -15.02
CA GLU A 87 10.68 -3.96 -15.51
C GLU A 87 12.16 -4.13 -15.11
N GLN A 88 12.47 -4.89 -14.06
CA GLN A 88 13.87 -5.17 -13.72
C GLN A 88 14.50 -6.22 -14.65
N THR A 89 13.70 -7.20 -15.10
CA THR A 89 14.20 -8.25 -16.02
C THR A 89 14.56 -7.72 -17.40
N THR A 90 14.04 -6.57 -17.81
CA THR A 90 14.38 -5.90 -19.08
C THR A 90 15.65 -5.06 -18.99
N LEU A 91 16.06 -4.62 -17.80
CA LEU A 91 17.15 -3.66 -17.63
C LEU A 91 18.50 -4.30 -17.27
N TRP A 92 18.52 -5.42 -16.55
CA TRP A 92 19.76 -6.16 -16.19
C TRP A 92 19.52 -7.67 -16.21
N PRO A 93 20.55 -8.51 -16.44
CA PRO A 93 20.46 -9.94 -16.24
C PRO A 93 20.36 -10.24 -14.74
N PHE A 94 19.17 -10.05 -14.17
CA PHE A 94 18.87 -10.41 -12.79
C PHE A 94 18.88 -11.93 -12.66
N SER A 95 19.72 -12.46 -11.76
CA SER A 95 19.59 -13.84 -11.34
C SER A 95 18.27 -14.00 -10.56
N ILE A 96 17.58 -15.13 -10.76
CA ILE A 96 16.36 -15.49 -10.01
C ILE A 96 16.61 -15.43 -8.50
N THR A 97 17.84 -15.74 -8.06
CA THR A 97 18.25 -15.67 -6.64
C THR A 97 18.24 -14.24 -6.10
N ASP A 98 18.60 -13.24 -6.90
CA ASP A 98 18.63 -11.84 -6.47
C ASP A 98 17.22 -11.25 -6.41
N ALA A 99 16.35 -11.64 -7.35
CA ALA A 99 14.93 -11.30 -7.30
C ALA A 99 14.25 -11.90 -6.05
N LEU A 100 14.53 -13.17 -5.74
CA LEU A 100 14.01 -13.83 -4.53
C LEU A 100 14.52 -13.18 -3.25
N ARG A 101 15.81 -12.81 -3.19
CA ARG A 101 16.39 -12.12 -2.03
C ARG A 101 15.79 -10.72 -1.85
N ALA A 102 15.64 -9.97 -2.93
CA ALA A 102 15.00 -8.65 -2.91
C ALA A 102 13.53 -8.74 -2.47
N PHE A 103 12.80 -9.74 -2.97
CA PHE A 103 11.43 -10.01 -2.56
C PHE A 103 11.34 -10.44 -1.09
N ALA A 104 12.24 -11.32 -0.62
CA ALA A 104 12.27 -11.75 0.77
C ALA A 104 12.57 -10.58 1.72
N LEU A 105 13.60 -9.77 1.42
CA LEU A 105 13.93 -8.60 2.22
C LEU A 105 12.82 -7.55 2.20
N GLY A 106 12.30 -7.22 1.02
CA GLY A 106 11.19 -6.28 0.87
C GLY A 106 9.91 -6.76 1.56
N GLY A 107 9.57 -8.04 1.40
CA GLY A 107 8.40 -8.67 1.99
C GLY A 107 8.48 -8.76 3.51
N VAL A 108 9.62 -9.15 4.07
CA VAL A 108 9.82 -9.19 5.53
C VAL A 108 9.75 -7.80 6.15
N MET A 109 10.35 -6.80 5.49
CA MET A 109 10.32 -5.42 5.98
C MET A 109 8.94 -4.76 5.87
N THR A 110 8.12 -5.16 4.88
CA THR A 110 6.77 -4.59 4.68
C THR A 110 5.64 -5.42 5.29
N LEU A 111 5.94 -6.62 5.79
CA LEU A 111 5.00 -7.56 6.42
C LEU A 111 4.08 -6.92 7.48
N PRO A 112 4.56 -6.09 8.43
CA PRO A 112 3.68 -5.49 9.42
C PRO A 112 2.65 -4.52 8.80
N CYS A 113 3.02 -3.76 7.77
CA CYS A 113 2.09 -2.94 7.01
C CYS A 113 1.14 -3.76 6.14
N VAL A 114 1.59 -4.88 5.55
CA VAL A 114 0.73 -5.79 4.78
C VAL A 114 -0.34 -6.43 5.68
N ALA A 115 0.06 -6.91 6.86
CA ALA A 115 -0.88 -7.46 7.85
C ALA A 115 -1.92 -6.42 8.28
N LEU A 116 -1.46 -5.18 8.57
CA LEU A 116 -2.34 -4.06 8.86
C LEU A 116 -3.26 -3.74 7.67
N ALA A 117 -2.77 -3.81 6.43
CA ALA A 117 -3.57 -3.51 5.23
C ALA A 117 -4.72 -4.50 5.08
N ILE A 118 -4.44 -5.79 5.23
CA ILE A 118 -5.45 -6.86 5.17
C ILE A 118 -6.50 -6.63 6.27
N TYR A 119 -6.06 -6.29 7.47
CA TYR A 119 -6.96 -5.97 8.58
C TYR A 119 -7.84 -4.75 8.26
N LEU A 120 -7.26 -3.66 7.75
CA LEU A 120 -7.99 -2.42 7.41
C LEU A 120 -8.99 -2.63 6.27
N VAL A 121 -8.61 -3.37 5.23
CA VAL A 121 -9.50 -3.74 4.13
C VAL A 121 -10.70 -4.51 4.68
N ARG A 122 -10.47 -5.52 5.52
CA ARG A 122 -11.56 -6.27 6.16
C ARG A 122 -12.42 -5.36 7.01
N PHE A 123 -11.83 -4.49 7.82
CA PHE A 123 -12.56 -3.54 8.65
C PHE A 123 -13.51 -2.66 7.81
N HIS A 124 -13.01 -2.06 6.73
CA HIS A 124 -13.77 -1.14 5.87
C HIS A 124 -14.80 -1.85 4.98
N LEU A 125 -14.56 -3.11 4.59
CA LEU A 125 -15.54 -3.91 3.85
C LEU A 125 -16.68 -4.43 4.74
N THR A 126 -16.39 -4.69 6.02
CA THR A 126 -17.36 -5.26 6.98
C THR A 126 -18.20 -4.16 7.63
N ARG A 127 -17.59 -3.03 8.00
CA ARG A 127 -18.30 -1.84 8.50
C ARG A 127 -18.82 -1.03 7.33
N ARG A 128 -19.88 -1.52 6.69
CA ARG A 128 -20.58 -0.76 5.65
C ARG A 128 -21.13 0.53 6.27
N PRO A 129 -20.86 1.71 5.69
CA PRO A 129 -21.80 2.79 5.84
C PRO A 129 -23.09 2.32 5.18
N ALA A 130 -24.20 2.33 5.91
CA ALA A 130 -25.53 2.15 5.34
C ALA A 130 -25.80 3.32 4.38
N ARG A 131 -25.21 3.29 3.17
CA ARG A 131 -25.41 4.32 2.18
C ARG A 131 -26.68 3.98 1.40
N THR A 132 -27.74 4.61 1.87
CA THR A 132 -28.96 4.97 1.14
C THR A 132 -29.71 3.80 0.51
N ALA A 133 -30.68 3.27 1.25
CA ALA A 133 -31.89 2.78 0.61
C ALA A 133 -32.42 3.90 -0.31
N PRO A 134 -32.77 3.63 -1.57
CA PRO A 134 -33.42 4.62 -2.41
C PRO A 134 -34.72 5.08 -1.71
N PRO A 135 -35.10 6.37 -1.76
CA PRO A 135 -36.44 6.76 -1.38
C PRO A 135 -37.40 6.03 -2.31
N CYS A 136 -38.23 5.13 -1.76
CA CYS A 136 -39.38 4.62 -2.48
C CYS A 136 -40.23 5.84 -2.90
N ARG A 137 -40.34 6.07 -4.20
CA ARG A 137 -41.39 6.89 -4.81
C ARG A 137 -42.15 6.02 -5.78
#